data_AF-A0A7S0KNL9-F1
#
_entry.id   AF-A0A7S0KNL9-F1
#
_cell.length_a   1.000
_cell.length_b   1.000
_cell.length_c   1.000
_cell.angle_alpha   90.00
_cell.angle_beta   90.00
_cell.angle_gamma   90.00
#
_symmetry.space_group_name_H-M   'P 1'
#
loop_
_entity.id
_entity.type
_entity.pdbx_description
1 polymer ?
#
loop_
_entity_poly.entity_id
_entity_poly.type
_entity_poly.pdbx_seq_one_letter_code
_entity_poly.pdbx_strand_id
1 'polypeptide(L)'
;GGQDLDDWSPLGGEPARGEALRLMLRRAKALETLDPAAFENVRRERDERVRELVDVKTAKETLESELAAATREVDAVRRELAKARAEHEAALTEGERWRAKFEEAAATVRHVERIAERARREAGDSPGGDSPGWIDHDHAGGSMAPHAKGSSALESAAEEEATIRALLESLPRTSPHTLVQHRTELLPLYARAATRARLRSERAGILAQMLSCVKRPGSEQRRAVAETCASIGAAMGEERCAAELVTSIAKNCAGHK
;
A
#
# COMPACT_ATOMS: atom_id res chain seq x y z
N GLY A 1 88.78 32.37 8.81
CA GLY A 1 88.79 33.81 9.10
C GLY A 1 89.04 34.51 7.79
N GLY A 2 88.21 35.43 7.31
CA GLY A 2 87.45 36.42 8.07
C GLY A 2 88.18 37.74 7.87
N GLN A 3 87.70 38.54 6.91
CA GLN A 3 88.06 39.91 6.51
C GLN A 3 87.48 40.06 5.09
N ASP A 4 86.78 41.09 4.64
CA ASP A 4 86.32 42.35 5.20
C ASP A 4 85.18 42.77 4.26
N LEU A 5 84.02 43.18 4.77
CA LEU A 5 83.06 43.96 3.98
C LEU A 5 82.16 44.82 4.88
N ASP A 6 82.73 45.33 5.97
CA ASP A 6 82.11 46.35 6.81
C ASP A 6 82.80 47.67 6.53
N ASP A 7 82.44 48.35 5.44
CA ASP A 7 82.64 49.80 5.32
C ASP A 7 81.91 50.37 4.11
N TRP A 8 80.62 50.67 4.24
CA TRP A 8 79.91 51.63 3.37
C TRP A 8 78.73 52.28 4.11
N SER A 9 78.99 53.28 4.97
CA SER A 9 78.61 54.68 4.66
C SER A 9 78.72 55.64 5.86
N PRO A 10 79.24 56.88 5.67
CA PRO A 10 79.52 57.86 6.71
C PRO A 10 78.51 59.03 6.76
N LEU A 11 77.22 58.77 6.53
CA LEU A 11 76.18 59.81 6.62
C LEU A 11 75.10 59.35 7.59
N GLY A 12 74.96 60.06 8.71
CA GLY A 12 74.02 59.79 9.80
C GLY A 12 72.56 59.86 9.36
N GLY A 13 72.07 58.77 8.76
CA GLY A 13 70.66 58.50 8.52
C GLY A 13 70.14 57.53 9.57
N GLU A 14 69.00 57.87 10.18
CA GLU A 14 68.34 57.13 11.26
C GLU A 14 68.38 55.60 11.08
N PRO A 15 68.59 54.81 12.15
CA PRO A 15 68.63 53.34 12.11
C PRO A 15 67.39 52.71 11.44
N ALA A 16 66.26 53.42 11.46
CA ALA A 16 65.01 53.06 10.78
C ALA A 16 65.14 52.96 9.23
N ARG A 17 65.99 53.77 8.59
CA ARG A 17 66.17 53.74 7.12
C ARG A 17 66.92 52.49 6.65
N GLY A 18 67.92 52.04 7.42
CA GLY A 18 68.67 50.82 7.12
C GLY A 18 67.84 49.55 7.28
N GLU A 19 66.98 49.49 8.31
CA GLU A 19 66.03 48.38 8.49
C GLU A 19 64.94 48.37 7.43
N ALA A 20 64.37 49.53 7.07
CA ALA A 20 63.39 49.64 6.01
C ALA A 20 63.96 49.14 4.66
N LEU A 21 65.20 49.49 4.35
CA LEU A 21 65.88 49.03 3.14
C LEU A 21 66.15 47.51 3.17
N ARG A 22 66.58 46.96 4.31
CA ARG A 22 66.76 45.50 4.48
C ARG A 22 65.43 44.74 4.38
N LEU A 23 64.35 45.30 4.92
CA LEU A 23 63.01 44.72 4.82
C LEU A 23 62.52 44.75 3.37
N MET A 24 62.73 45.86 2.65
CA MET A 24 62.44 45.98 1.22
C MET A 24 63.26 44.99 0.38
N LEU A 25 64.56 44.85 0.63
CA LEU A 25 65.41 43.88 -0.06
C LEU A 25 65.01 42.43 0.24
N ARG A 26 64.64 42.09 1.48
CA ARG A 26 64.08 40.76 1.80
C ARG A 26 62.76 40.52 1.10
N ARG A 27 61.88 41.53 1.01
CA ARG A 27 60.62 41.45 0.26
C ARG A 27 60.83 41.32 -1.24
N ALA A 28 61.79 42.07 -1.81
CA ALA A 28 62.15 42.01 -3.22
C ALA A 28 62.77 40.64 -3.58
N LYS A 29 63.66 40.12 -2.72
CA LYS A 29 64.25 38.79 -2.87
C LYS A 29 63.24 37.66 -2.65
N ALA A 30 62.27 37.86 -1.76
CA ALA A 30 61.11 36.98 -1.64
C ALA A 30 60.27 37.04 -2.93
N LEU A 31 60.00 38.22 -3.48
CA LEU A 31 59.28 38.37 -4.75
C LEU A 31 60.04 37.76 -5.95
N GLU A 32 61.37 37.80 -5.96
CA GLU A 32 62.22 37.12 -6.96
C GLU A 32 62.21 35.59 -6.83
N THR A 33 61.88 35.05 -5.66
CA THR A 33 61.81 33.60 -5.39
C THR A 33 60.39 33.04 -5.43
N LEU A 34 59.39 33.92 -5.55
CA LEU A 34 58.00 33.56 -5.68
C LEU A 34 57.68 33.28 -7.15
N ASP A 35 57.61 32.00 -7.51
CA ASP A 35 57.19 31.55 -8.83
C ASP A 35 55.77 32.05 -9.15
N PRO A 36 55.58 32.96 -10.13
CA PRO A 36 54.27 33.47 -10.51
C PRO A 36 53.31 32.35 -10.95
N ALA A 37 53.84 31.27 -11.54
CA ALA A 37 53.04 30.13 -11.97
C ALA A 37 52.46 29.35 -10.77
N ALA A 38 53.20 29.25 -9.67
CA ALA A 38 52.72 28.61 -8.45
C ALA A 38 51.52 29.39 -7.84
N PHE A 39 51.53 30.72 -7.88
CA PHE A 39 50.40 31.54 -7.40
C PHE A 39 49.16 31.42 -8.26
N GLU A 40 49.33 31.39 -9.59
CA GLU A 40 48.20 31.20 -10.50
C GLU A 40 47.58 29.80 -10.35
N ASN A 41 48.38 28.77 -10.09
CA ASN A 41 47.87 27.45 -9.74
C ASN A 41 47.05 27.46 -8.44
N VAL A 42 47.55 28.09 -7.38
CA VAL A 42 46.81 28.22 -6.10
C VAL A 42 45.51 29.03 -6.27
N ARG A 43 45.52 30.09 -7.09
CA ARG A 43 44.30 30.84 -7.43
C ARG A 43 43.30 29.98 -8.17
N ARG A 44 43.75 29.20 -9.16
CA ARG A 44 42.90 28.30 -9.93
C ARG A 44 42.28 27.23 -9.04
N GLU A 45 43.07 26.61 -8.17
CA GLU A 45 42.57 25.65 -7.18
C GLU A 45 41.56 26.27 -6.22
N ARG A 46 41.83 27.48 -5.71
CA ARG A 46 40.86 28.22 -4.89
C ARG A 46 39.56 28.45 -5.66
N ASP A 47 39.64 28.90 -6.91
CA ASP A 47 38.45 29.21 -7.71
C ASP A 47 37.65 27.94 -8.05
N GLU A 48 38.33 26.81 -8.30
CA GLU A 48 37.72 25.49 -8.42
C GLU A 48 36.99 25.09 -7.12
N ARG A 49 37.64 25.23 -5.95
CA ARG A 49 37.03 24.94 -4.65
C ARG A 49 35.84 25.84 -4.32
N VAL A 50 35.90 27.11 -4.71
CA VAL A 50 34.78 28.04 -4.53
C VAL A 50 33.59 27.62 -5.40
N ARG A 51 33.81 27.13 -6.63
CA ARG A 51 32.74 26.58 -7.47
C ARG A 51 32.13 25.31 -6.83
N GLU A 52 32.97 24.38 -6.39
CA GLU A 52 32.50 23.17 -5.68
C GLU A 52 31.64 23.52 -4.45
N LEU A 53 32.04 24.52 -3.67
CA LEU A 53 31.26 24.98 -2.50
C LEU A 53 29.90 25.56 -2.89
N VAL A 54 29.81 26.27 -4.01
CA VAL A 54 28.54 26.79 -4.52
C VAL A 54 27.63 25.64 -4.94
N ASP A 55 28.16 24.65 -5.65
CA ASP A 55 27.40 23.47 -6.10
C ASP A 55 26.89 22.64 -4.90
N VAL A 56 27.73 22.44 -3.88
CA VAL A 56 27.32 21.74 -2.65
C VAL A 56 26.25 22.53 -1.90
N LYS A 57 26.35 23.87 -1.87
CA LYS A 57 25.37 24.71 -1.19
C LYS A 57 24.01 24.65 -1.89
N THR A 58 23.98 24.72 -3.23
CA THR A 58 22.72 24.61 -3.99
C THR A 58 22.11 23.22 -3.82
N ALA A 59 22.92 22.16 -3.86
CA ALA A 59 22.46 20.79 -3.59
C ALA A 59 21.89 20.62 -2.17
N LYS A 60 22.50 21.29 -1.17
CA LYS A 60 21.97 21.32 0.20
C LYS A 60 20.61 22.00 0.25
N GLU A 61 20.47 23.18 -0.35
CA GLU A 61 19.20 23.92 -0.38
C GLU A 61 18.08 23.12 -1.06
N THR A 62 18.39 22.38 -2.13
CA THR A 62 17.43 21.48 -2.76
C THR A 62 17.00 20.33 -1.85
N LEU A 63 17.95 19.69 -1.17
CA LEU A 63 17.65 18.60 -0.23
C LEU A 63 16.83 19.08 0.98
N GLU A 64 17.10 20.28 1.50
CA GLU A 64 16.31 20.87 2.58
C GLU A 64 14.85 21.13 2.13
N SER A 65 14.65 21.58 0.89
CA SER A 65 13.32 21.75 0.30
C SER A 65 12.58 20.41 0.15
N GLU A 66 13.27 19.39 -0.37
CA GLU A 66 12.72 18.04 -0.51
C GLU A 66 12.36 17.42 0.84
N LEU A 67 13.23 17.56 1.84
CA LEU A 67 12.96 17.09 3.20
C LEU A 67 11.73 17.78 3.80
N ALA A 68 11.60 19.09 3.60
CA ALA A 68 10.43 19.84 4.04
C ALA A 68 9.14 19.38 3.32
N ALA A 69 9.22 19.08 2.01
CA ALA A 69 8.09 18.52 1.26
C ALA A 69 7.69 17.14 1.79
N ALA A 70 8.65 16.21 1.93
CA ALA A 70 8.42 14.88 2.46
C ALA A 70 7.83 14.91 3.88
N THR A 71 8.29 15.83 4.73
CA THR A 71 7.74 16.01 6.09
C THR A 71 6.26 16.38 6.06
N ARG A 72 5.86 17.31 5.17
CA ARG A 72 4.45 17.69 5.00
C ARG A 72 3.59 16.53 4.50
N GLU A 73 4.11 15.70 3.60
CA GLU A 73 3.43 14.50 3.12
C GLU A 73 3.22 13.48 4.25
N VAL A 74 4.25 13.22 5.06
CA VAL A 74 4.15 12.35 6.24
C VAL A 74 3.07 12.85 7.20
N ASP A 75 3.03 14.15 7.48
CA ASP A 75 2.02 14.73 8.37
C ASP A 75 0.61 14.69 7.77
N ALA A 76 0.47 14.76 6.44
CA ALA A 76 -0.81 14.54 5.77
C ALA A 76 -1.29 13.10 5.92
N VAL A 77 -0.41 12.12 5.66
CA VAL A 77 -0.73 10.70 5.81
C VAL A 77 -1.07 10.36 7.26
N ARG A 78 -0.37 10.93 8.23
CA ARG A 78 -0.67 10.76 9.66
C ARG A 78 -2.06 11.26 10.04
N ARG A 79 -2.49 12.41 9.49
CA ARG A 79 -3.85 12.95 9.71
C ARG A 79 -4.92 12.04 9.13
N GLU A 80 -4.72 11.56 7.90
CA GLU A 80 -5.66 10.61 7.29
C GLU A 80 -5.73 9.28 8.06
N LEU A 81 -4.59 8.78 8.54
CA LEU A 81 -4.56 7.58 9.38
C LEU A 81 -5.32 7.78 10.70
N ALA A 82 -5.17 8.95 11.34
CA ALA A 82 -5.90 9.26 12.56
C ALA A 82 -7.42 9.31 12.32
N LYS A 83 -7.85 9.92 11.21
CA LYS A 83 -9.27 9.95 10.80
C LYS A 83 -9.82 8.55 10.55
N ALA A 84 -9.12 7.73 9.77
CA ALA A 84 -9.53 6.36 9.48
C ALA A 84 -9.63 5.49 10.75
N ARG A 85 -8.74 5.69 11.72
CA ARG A 85 -8.81 5.01 13.02
C ARG A 85 -10.05 5.42 13.82
N ALA A 86 -10.34 6.72 13.88
CA ALA A 86 -11.54 7.21 14.57
C ALA A 86 -12.83 6.68 13.93
N GLU A 87 -12.89 6.64 12.60
CA GLU A 87 -14.02 6.06 11.85
C GLU A 87 -14.17 4.55 12.12
N HIS A 88 -13.07 3.81 12.16
CA HIS A 88 -13.07 2.39 12.50
C HIS A 88 -13.55 2.14 13.93
N GLU A 89 -13.07 2.91 14.91
CA GLU A 89 -13.53 2.82 16.29
C GLU A 89 -15.03 3.15 16.41
N ALA A 90 -15.50 4.19 15.73
CA ALA A 90 -16.92 4.52 15.69
C ALA A 90 -17.76 3.36 15.12
N ALA A 91 -17.32 2.76 14.00
CA ALA A 91 -17.98 1.62 13.39
C ALA A 91 -18.02 0.38 14.31
N LEU A 92 -16.94 0.13 15.08
CA LEU A 92 -16.94 -0.95 16.08
C LEU A 92 -17.98 -0.70 17.18
N THR A 93 -18.04 0.50 17.75
CA THR A 93 -19.03 0.83 18.78
C THR A 93 -20.46 0.75 18.25
N GLU A 94 -20.68 1.15 16.99
CA GLU A 94 -21.98 1.00 16.35
C GLU A 94 -22.33 -0.48 16.12
N GLY A 95 -21.37 -1.29 15.69
CA GLY A 95 -21.53 -2.74 15.58
C GLY A 95 -21.87 -3.42 16.90
N GLU A 96 -21.27 -2.99 18.02
CA GLU A 96 -21.64 -3.43 19.37
C GLU A 96 -23.07 -3.06 19.74
N ARG A 97 -23.49 -1.82 19.45
CA ARG A 97 -24.88 -1.38 19.67
C ARG A 97 -25.87 -2.22 18.87
N TRP A 98 -25.57 -2.51 17.60
CA TRP A 98 -26.41 -3.36 16.77
C TRP A 98 -26.47 -4.78 17.31
N ARG A 99 -25.33 -5.37 17.71
CA ARG A 99 -25.30 -6.70 18.35
C ARG A 99 -26.19 -6.76 19.59
N ALA A 100 -26.09 -5.78 20.48
CA ALA A 100 -26.95 -5.71 21.67
C ALA A 100 -28.45 -5.65 21.32
N LYS A 101 -28.83 -4.82 20.34
CA LYS A 101 -30.23 -4.77 19.84
C LYS A 101 -30.70 -6.10 19.25
N PHE A 102 -29.83 -6.78 18.50
CA PHE A 102 -30.14 -8.10 17.95
C PHE A 102 -30.33 -9.15 19.04
N GLU A 103 -29.49 -9.14 20.09
CA GLU A 103 -29.61 -10.05 21.23
C GLU A 103 -30.92 -9.82 22.01
N GLU A 104 -31.29 -8.56 22.23
CA GLU A 104 -32.56 -8.19 22.87
C GLU A 104 -33.76 -8.67 22.03
N ALA A 105 -33.76 -8.41 20.73
CA ALA A 105 -34.81 -8.90 19.82
C ALA A 105 -34.87 -10.44 19.78
N ALA A 106 -33.72 -11.13 19.82
CA ALA A 106 -33.69 -12.58 19.89
C ALA A 106 -34.27 -13.09 21.22
N ALA A 107 -34.03 -12.39 22.33
CA ALA A 107 -34.58 -12.74 23.63
C ALA A 107 -36.11 -12.57 23.68
N THR A 108 -36.66 -11.53 23.06
CA THR A 108 -38.11 -11.32 22.97
C THR A 108 -38.77 -12.39 22.11
N VAL A 109 -38.19 -12.75 20.96
CA VAL A 109 -38.67 -13.88 20.13
C VAL A 109 -38.69 -15.18 20.93
N ARG A 110 -37.59 -15.53 21.60
CA ARG A 110 -37.55 -16.72 22.49
C ARG A 110 -38.58 -16.67 23.62
N HIS A 111 -38.95 -15.48 24.09
CA HIS A 111 -39.99 -15.33 25.11
C HIS A 111 -41.38 -15.59 24.54
N VAL A 112 -41.70 -15.01 23.37
CA VAL A 112 -42.96 -15.23 22.67
C VAL A 112 -43.13 -16.70 22.27
N GLU A 113 -42.07 -17.33 21.76
CA GLU A 113 -42.09 -18.76 21.42
C GLU A 113 -42.40 -19.63 22.63
N ARG A 114 -41.79 -19.36 23.78
CA ARG A 114 -42.08 -20.06 25.05
C ARG A 114 -43.54 -19.88 25.50
N ILE A 115 -44.10 -18.67 25.36
CA ILE A 115 -45.50 -18.41 25.68
C ILE A 115 -46.42 -19.19 24.73
N ALA A 116 -46.16 -19.13 23.42
CA ALA A 116 -46.93 -19.86 22.42
C ALA A 116 -46.86 -21.38 22.60
N GLU A 117 -45.71 -21.91 23.03
CA GLU A 117 -45.55 -23.33 23.32
C GLU A 117 -46.30 -23.75 24.60
N ARG A 118 -46.31 -22.92 25.65
CA ARG A 118 -47.17 -23.15 26.83
C ARG A 118 -48.64 -23.13 26.47
N ALA A 119 -49.09 -22.16 25.69
CA ALA A 119 -50.47 -22.08 25.22
C ALA A 119 -50.87 -23.32 24.41
N ARG A 120 -49.98 -23.86 23.57
CA ARG A 120 -50.21 -25.13 22.85
C ARG A 120 -50.30 -26.34 23.78
N ARG A 121 -49.48 -26.41 24.83
CA ARG A 121 -49.56 -27.47 25.85
C ARG A 121 -50.85 -27.37 26.68
N GLU A 122 -51.28 -26.16 27.02
CA GLU A 122 -52.52 -25.89 27.76
C GLU A 122 -53.78 -26.12 26.92
N ALA A 123 -53.71 -25.90 25.59
CA ALA A 123 -54.77 -26.19 24.65
C ALA A 123 -55.02 -27.71 24.43
N GLY A 124 -54.24 -28.58 25.07
CA GLY A 124 -54.54 -30.02 25.13
C GLY A 124 -54.34 -30.76 23.81
N ASP A 125 -53.31 -30.41 23.03
CA ASP A 125 -52.97 -31.18 21.83
C ASP A 125 -52.16 -32.43 22.25
N SER A 126 -52.89 -33.50 22.60
CA SER A 126 -52.33 -34.84 22.83
C SER A 126 -52.08 -35.53 21.48
N PRO A 127 -50.84 -35.95 21.16
CA PRO A 127 -50.60 -36.81 20.01
C PRO A 127 -50.91 -38.26 20.41
N GLY A 128 -52.14 -38.72 20.16
CA GLY A 128 -52.48 -40.13 20.30
C GLY A 128 -53.97 -40.40 20.40
N GLY A 129 -54.57 -40.94 19.34
CA GLY A 129 -55.97 -41.34 19.28
C GLY A 129 -56.35 -41.88 17.89
N ASP A 130 -56.08 -43.16 17.71
CA ASP A 130 -56.27 -44.03 16.54
C ASP A 130 -57.43 -43.75 15.57
N SER A 131 -57.13 -43.85 14.27
CA SER A 131 -58.01 -44.54 13.31
C SER A 131 -57.20 -45.25 12.20
N PRO A 132 -57.59 -46.47 11.77
CA PRO A 132 -56.71 -47.36 11.02
C PRO A 132 -57.04 -47.44 9.51
N GLY A 133 -55.98 -47.45 8.69
CA GLY A 133 -55.91 -48.04 7.35
C GLY A 133 -56.40 -47.13 6.21
N TRP A 134 -55.68 -46.91 5.10
CA TRP A 134 -54.76 -47.79 4.38
C TRP A 134 -53.90 -47.00 3.36
N ILE A 135 -52.65 -47.45 3.22
CA ILE A 135 -51.76 -47.47 2.05
C ILE A 135 -50.84 -46.26 1.78
N ASP A 136 -49.55 -46.61 1.89
CA ASP A 136 -48.33 -45.89 1.54
C ASP A 136 -48.29 -45.34 0.10
N HIS A 137 -47.75 -44.13 -0.02
CA HIS A 137 -46.74 -43.81 -1.02
C HIS A 137 -45.78 -42.72 -0.50
N ASP A 138 -44.54 -43.15 -0.28
CA ASP A 138 -43.25 -42.46 -0.35
C ASP A 138 -43.16 -40.93 -0.17
N HIS A 139 -42.60 -40.57 1.00
CA HIS A 139 -41.49 -39.64 1.23
C HIS A 139 -41.43 -38.29 0.51
N ALA A 140 -41.81 -37.21 1.22
CA ALA A 140 -40.98 -36.01 1.45
C ALA A 140 -41.76 -34.97 2.28
N GLY A 141 -41.57 -34.97 3.61
CA GLY A 141 -42.23 -34.01 4.51
C GLY A 141 -41.33 -33.65 5.68
N GLY A 142 -40.24 -32.94 5.39
CA GLY A 142 -39.32 -32.44 6.40
C GLY A 142 -40.03 -31.48 7.36
N SER A 143 -40.11 -31.89 8.62
CA SER A 143 -40.54 -31.08 9.76
C SER A 143 -39.70 -29.80 9.85
N MET A 144 -40.32 -28.67 9.52
CA MET A 144 -39.72 -27.34 9.62
C MET A 144 -39.80 -26.84 11.06
N ALA A 145 -38.88 -27.30 11.91
CA ALA A 145 -38.47 -26.51 13.06
C ALA A 145 -37.77 -25.23 12.54
N PRO A 146 -38.05 -24.03 13.09
CA PRO A 146 -37.36 -22.82 12.68
C PRO A 146 -35.94 -22.86 13.23
N HIS A 147 -35.02 -23.51 12.52
CA HIS A 147 -33.60 -23.34 12.76
C HIS A 147 -33.27 -21.86 12.62
N ALA A 148 -32.55 -21.34 13.62
CA ALA A 148 -32.07 -19.97 13.68
C ALA A 148 -31.37 -19.59 12.37
N LYS A 149 -32.04 -18.85 11.48
CA LYS A 149 -31.51 -18.37 10.19
C LYS A 149 -30.19 -17.59 10.33
N GLY A 150 -29.88 -17.09 11.53
CA GLY A 150 -28.61 -16.44 11.84
C GLY A 150 -27.41 -17.38 11.88
N SER A 151 -27.55 -18.62 12.36
CA SER A 151 -26.43 -19.59 12.44
C SER A 151 -26.03 -20.07 11.05
N SER A 152 -27.01 -20.46 10.24
CA SER A 152 -26.76 -20.96 8.88
C SER A 152 -26.18 -19.89 7.95
N ALA A 153 -26.54 -18.62 8.13
CA ALA A 153 -25.99 -17.52 7.34
C ALA A 153 -24.53 -17.21 7.71
N LEU A 154 -24.19 -17.28 9.00
CA LEU A 154 -22.80 -17.08 9.47
C LEU A 154 -21.91 -18.25 9.06
N GLU A 155 -22.40 -19.48 9.15
CA GLU A 155 -21.71 -20.68 8.66
C GLU A 155 -21.48 -20.59 7.15
N SER A 156 -22.50 -20.23 6.37
CA SER A 156 -22.37 -20.04 4.92
C SER A 156 -21.35 -18.94 4.55
N ALA A 157 -21.33 -17.84 5.30
CA ALA A 157 -20.35 -16.77 5.09
C ALA A 157 -18.92 -17.21 5.42
N ALA A 158 -18.75 -18.03 6.46
CA ALA A 158 -17.46 -18.60 6.85
C ALA A 158 -16.96 -19.63 5.80
N GLU A 159 -17.86 -20.45 5.26
CA GLU A 159 -17.58 -21.39 4.17
C GLU A 159 -17.20 -20.66 2.88
N GLU A 160 -17.91 -19.59 2.52
CA GLU A 160 -17.55 -18.74 1.38
C GLU A 160 -16.15 -18.16 1.58
N GLU A 161 -15.87 -17.62 2.77
CA GLU A 161 -14.55 -17.06 3.07
C GLU A 161 -13.43 -18.11 2.97
N ALA A 162 -13.66 -19.32 3.48
CA ALA A 162 -12.71 -20.43 3.35
C ALA A 162 -12.49 -20.80 1.88
N THR A 163 -13.55 -20.81 1.08
CA THR A 163 -13.49 -21.08 -0.37
C THR A 163 -12.70 -20.01 -1.10
N ILE A 164 -12.94 -18.72 -0.81
CA ILE A 164 -12.19 -17.62 -1.42
C ILE A 164 -10.71 -17.70 -1.04
N ARG A 165 -10.38 -18.01 0.22
CA ARG A 165 -8.99 -18.23 0.65
C ARG A 165 -8.33 -19.37 -0.11
N ALA A 166 -9.03 -20.49 -0.28
CA ALA A 166 -8.51 -21.62 -1.07
C ALA A 166 -8.27 -21.24 -2.54
N LEU A 167 -9.15 -20.43 -3.15
CA LEU A 167 -8.94 -19.92 -4.52
C LEU A 167 -7.73 -18.98 -4.61
N LEU A 168 -7.58 -18.05 -3.66
CA LEU A 168 -6.45 -17.12 -3.62
C LEU A 168 -5.10 -17.84 -3.51
N GLU A 169 -5.05 -18.96 -2.79
CA GLU A 169 -3.83 -19.76 -2.65
C GLU A 169 -3.58 -20.66 -3.88
N SER A 170 -4.64 -21.30 -4.40
CA SER A 170 -4.52 -22.34 -5.42
C SER A 170 -4.39 -21.80 -6.85
N LEU A 171 -5.17 -20.79 -7.24
CA LEU A 171 -5.17 -20.25 -8.60
C LEU A 171 -3.79 -19.77 -9.09
N PRO A 172 -2.99 -19.03 -8.29
CA PRO A 172 -1.63 -18.66 -8.69
C PRO A 172 -0.74 -19.86 -9.00
N ARG A 173 -0.95 -20.97 -8.30
CA ARG A 173 -0.15 -22.19 -8.43
C ARG A 173 -0.64 -23.04 -9.60
N THR A 174 -1.95 -23.14 -9.83
CA THR A 174 -2.52 -24.01 -10.87
C THR A 174 -2.49 -23.37 -12.26
N SER A 175 -2.75 -22.07 -12.35
CA SER A 175 -2.86 -21.35 -13.63
C SER A 175 -1.64 -21.47 -14.55
N PRO A 176 -0.38 -21.43 -14.07
CA PRO A 176 0.80 -21.67 -14.90
C PRO A 176 0.84 -23.08 -15.51
N HIS A 177 0.30 -24.07 -14.81
CA HIS A 177 0.28 -25.49 -15.21
C HIS A 177 -0.93 -25.84 -16.09
N THR A 178 -1.94 -24.97 -16.15
CA THR A 178 -3.04 -25.11 -17.10
C THR A 178 -2.58 -24.78 -18.52
N LEU A 179 -2.94 -25.64 -19.47
CA LEU A 179 -2.71 -25.43 -20.90
C LEU A 179 -3.26 -24.07 -21.35
N VAL A 180 -2.49 -23.33 -22.14
CA VAL A 180 -2.80 -21.94 -22.53
C VAL A 180 -4.19 -21.80 -23.14
N GLN A 181 -4.63 -22.77 -23.94
CA GLN A 181 -5.94 -22.79 -24.59
C GLN A 181 -7.11 -22.87 -23.60
N HIS A 182 -6.92 -23.45 -22.41
CA HIS A 182 -7.94 -23.64 -21.38
C HIS A 182 -7.87 -22.58 -20.26
N ARG A 183 -6.91 -21.65 -20.32
CA ARG A 183 -6.74 -20.67 -19.24
C ARG A 183 -7.90 -19.69 -19.09
N THR A 184 -8.68 -19.48 -20.15
CA THR A 184 -9.93 -18.70 -20.09
C THR A 184 -10.99 -19.36 -19.19
N GLU A 185 -10.95 -20.68 -19.02
CA GLU A 185 -11.85 -21.42 -18.13
C GLU A 185 -11.61 -21.09 -16.65
N LEU A 186 -10.44 -20.54 -16.31
CA LEU A 186 -10.12 -20.08 -14.95
C LEU A 186 -10.67 -18.69 -14.65
N LEU A 187 -11.03 -17.89 -15.65
CA LEU A 187 -11.46 -16.50 -15.48
C LEU A 187 -12.66 -16.35 -14.52
N PRO A 188 -13.70 -17.21 -14.54
CA PRO A 188 -14.79 -17.13 -13.56
C PRO A 188 -14.32 -17.32 -12.11
N LEU A 189 -13.32 -18.18 -11.87
CA LEU A 189 -12.75 -18.41 -10.54
C LEU A 189 -11.95 -17.19 -10.07
N TYR A 190 -11.13 -16.62 -10.96
CA TYR A 190 -10.44 -15.36 -10.71
C TYR A 190 -11.42 -14.21 -10.41
N ALA A 191 -12.51 -14.11 -11.18
CA ALA A 191 -13.53 -13.09 -10.97
C ALA A 191 -14.22 -13.24 -9.62
N ARG A 192 -14.55 -14.48 -9.22
CA ARG A 192 -15.14 -14.76 -7.92
C ARG A 192 -14.19 -14.38 -6.78
N ALA A 193 -12.92 -14.73 -6.88
CA ALA A 193 -11.90 -14.36 -5.89
C ALA A 193 -11.69 -12.84 -5.83
N ALA A 194 -11.57 -12.16 -6.97
CA ALA A 194 -11.36 -10.71 -7.05
C ALA A 194 -12.52 -9.90 -6.45
N THR A 195 -13.75 -10.37 -6.65
CA THR A 195 -14.96 -9.67 -6.16
C THR A 195 -15.13 -9.85 -4.65
N ARG A 196 -14.87 -11.06 -4.12
CA ARG A 196 -15.20 -11.46 -2.74
C ARG A 196 -14.04 -11.39 -1.74
N ALA A 197 -12.78 -11.29 -2.18
CA ALA A 197 -11.65 -11.20 -1.25
C ALA A 197 -11.71 -9.93 -0.37
N ARG A 198 -11.43 -10.10 0.93
CA ARG A 198 -11.59 -9.05 1.94
C ARG A 198 -10.50 -8.00 1.84
N LEU A 199 -9.25 -8.41 1.63
CA LEU A 199 -8.10 -7.50 1.64
C LEU A 199 -7.88 -6.91 0.25
N ARG A 200 -7.68 -5.59 0.20
CA ARG A 200 -7.36 -4.87 -1.05
C ARG A 200 -6.10 -5.42 -1.73
N SER A 201 -5.09 -5.80 -0.94
CA SER A 201 -3.85 -6.40 -1.44
C SER A 201 -4.08 -7.73 -2.15
N GLU A 202 -4.90 -8.62 -1.59
CA GLU A 202 -5.28 -9.90 -2.19
C GLU A 202 -6.05 -9.70 -3.49
N ARG A 203 -7.00 -8.76 -3.50
CA ARG A 203 -7.76 -8.39 -4.70
C ARG A 203 -6.86 -7.86 -5.81
N ALA A 204 -5.94 -6.97 -5.48
CA ALA A 204 -4.99 -6.43 -6.45
C ALA A 204 -4.09 -7.55 -7.01
N GLY A 205 -3.61 -8.46 -6.17
CA GLY A 205 -2.80 -9.60 -6.57
C GLY A 205 -3.55 -10.54 -7.52
N ILE A 206 -4.77 -10.93 -7.17
CA ILE A 206 -5.56 -11.88 -7.96
C ILE A 206 -6.04 -11.26 -9.28
N LEU A 207 -6.35 -9.95 -9.32
CA LEU A 207 -6.66 -9.22 -10.54
C LEU A 207 -5.46 -9.14 -11.48
N ALA A 208 -4.27 -8.85 -10.96
CA ALA A 208 -3.06 -8.82 -11.76
C ALA A 208 -2.76 -10.20 -12.37
N GLN A 209 -2.92 -11.26 -11.58
CA GLN A 209 -2.75 -12.63 -12.06
C GLN A 209 -3.78 -13.00 -13.12
N MET A 210 -5.07 -12.67 -12.92
CA MET A 210 -6.13 -12.88 -13.91
C MET A 210 -5.79 -12.23 -15.26
N LEU A 211 -5.36 -10.96 -15.25
CA LEU A 211 -4.99 -10.23 -16.48
C LEU A 211 -3.75 -10.83 -17.15
N SER A 212 -2.84 -11.41 -16.37
CA SER A 212 -1.65 -12.11 -16.89
C SER A 212 -1.88 -13.59 -17.23
N CYS A 213 -3.05 -14.14 -16.91
CA CYS A 213 -3.37 -15.57 -17.01
C CYS A 213 -3.15 -16.06 -18.45
N VAL A 214 -3.58 -15.26 -19.43
CA VAL A 214 -3.37 -15.52 -20.85
C VAL A 214 -2.24 -14.64 -21.38
N LYS A 215 -1.05 -15.22 -21.57
CA LYS A 215 0.06 -14.53 -22.22
C LYS A 215 -0.23 -14.39 -23.71
N ARG A 216 -0.27 -13.15 -24.23
CA ARG A 216 -0.56 -12.81 -25.63
C ARG A 216 -1.92 -13.36 -26.10
N PRO A 217 -3.03 -12.87 -25.51
CA PRO A 217 -4.36 -13.40 -25.78
C PRO A 217 -4.76 -13.22 -27.25
N GLY A 218 -5.33 -14.26 -27.86
CA GLY A 218 -6.03 -14.19 -29.15
C GLY A 218 -7.30 -13.32 -29.08
N SER A 219 -8.00 -13.12 -30.20
CA SER A 219 -9.22 -12.28 -30.25
C SER A 219 -10.32 -12.77 -29.31
N GLU A 220 -10.58 -14.07 -29.28
CA GLU A 220 -11.59 -14.69 -28.41
C GLU A 220 -11.21 -14.57 -26.93
N GLN A 221 -9.95 -14.85 -26.60
CA GLN A 221 -9.44 -14.73 -25.22
C GLN A 221 -9.47 -13.28 -24.73
N ARG A 222 -9.16 -12.30 -25.60
CA ARG A 222 -9.30 -10.87 -25.27
C ARG A 222 -10.74 -10.52 -24.95
N ARG A 223 -11.71 -11.04 -25.72
CA ARG A 223 -13.13 -10.84 -25.45
C ARG A 223 -13.53 -11.44 -24.09
N ALA A 224 -13.14 -12.68 -23.82
CA ALA A 224 -13.42 -13.34 -22.55
C ALA A 224 -12.84 -12.59 -21.34
N VAL A 225 -11.60 -12.08 -21.44
CA VAL A 225 -10.99 -11.24 -20.40
C VAL A 225 -11.76 -9.93 -20.21
N ALA A 226 -12.15 -9.26 -21.30
CA ALA A 226 -12.91 -8.01 -21.24
C ALA A 226 -14.30 -8.20 -20.61
N GLU A 227 -15.03 -9.25 -20.99
CA GLU A 227 -16.32 -9.62 -20.40
C GLU A 227 -16.18 -9.94 -18.91
N THR A 228 -15.12 -10.65 -18.54
CA THR A 228 -14.80 -10.94 -17.13
C THR A 228 -14.55 -9.64 -16.36
N CYS A 229 -13.78 -8.71 -16.92
CA CYS A 229 -13.55 -7.40 -16.30
C CYS A 229 -14.86 -6.60 -16.15
N ALA A 230 -15.74 -6.62 -17.15
CA ALA A 230 -17.05 -5.95 -17.07
C ALA A 230 -17.91 -6.55 -15.94
N SER A 231 -17.96 -7.88 -15.83
CA SER A 231 -18.67 -8.58 -14.75
C SER A 231 -18.13 -8.24 -13.36
N ILE A 232 -16.80 -8.20 -13.21
CA ILE A 232 -16.14 -7.78 -11.96
C ILE A 232 -16.49 -6.33 -11.63
N GLY A 233 -16.42 -5.42 -12.61
CA GLY A 233 -16.75 -4.01 -12.43
C GLY A 233 -18.18 -3.80 -11.94
N ALA A 234 -19.14 -4.51 -12.56
CA ALA A 234 -20.54 -4.50 -12.14
C ALA A 234 -20.74 -4.99 -10.70
N ALA A 235 -20.02 -6.05 -10.29
CA ALA A 235 -20.11 -6.59 -8.95
C ALA A 235 -19.41 -5.74 -7.86
N MET A 236 -18.38 -4.96 -8.23
CA MET A 236 -17.61 -4.12 -7.30
C MET A 236 -18.22 -2.74 -7.04
N GLY A 237 -19.05 -2.24 -7.95
CA GLY A 237 -19.56 -0.86 -7.93
C GLY A 237 -18.57 0.15 -8.51
N GLU A 238 -19.06 1.33 -8.91
CA GLU A 238 -18.32 2.32 -9.70
C GLU A 238 -17.03 2.81 -9.00
N GLU A 239 -17.13 3.18 -7.72
CA GLU A 239 -16.01 3.74 -6.95
C GLU A 239 -14.86 2.74 -6.81
N ARG A 240 -15.17 1.51 -6.40
CA ARG A 240 -14.16 0.45 -6.23
C ARG A 240 -13.61 -0.04 -7.57
N CYS A 241 -14.44 -0.06 -8.62
CA CYS A 241 -14.02 -0.37 -9.98
C CYS A 241 -12.94 0.61 -10.47
N ALA A 242 -13.17 1.92 -10.32
CA ALA A 242 -12.20 2.95 -10.68
C ALA A 242 -10.89 2.82 -9.87
N ALA A 243 -11.01 2.62 -8.55
CA ALA A 243 -9.85 2.58 -7.65
C ALA A 243 -9.00 1.30 -7.74
N GLU A 244 -9.57 0.17 -8.18
CA GLU A 244 -8.89 -1.15 -8.14
C GLU A 244 -8.78 -1.79 -9.52
N LEU A 245 -9.90 -2.00 -10.21
CA LEU A 245 -9.93 -2.74 -11.48
C LEU A 245 -9.30 -1.94 -12.61
N VAL A 246 -9.71 -0.69 -12.81
CA VAL A 246 -9.15 0.19 -13.86
C VAL A 246 -7.65 0.40 -13.65
N THR A 247 -7.23 0.58 -12.39
CA THR A 247 -5.81 0.72 -12.05
C THR A 247 -5.04 -0.57 -12.36
N SER A 248 -5.61 -1.75 -12.10
CA SER A 248 -4.99 -3.03 -12.44
C SER A 248 -4.86 -3.24 -13.96
N ILE A 249 -5.90 -2.88 -14.71
CA ILE A 249 -5.89 -2.93 -16.19
C ILE A 249 -4.81 -2.00 -16.74
N ALA A 250 -4.76 -0.75 -16.30
CA ALA A 250 -3.77 0.23 -16.76
C ALA A 250 -2.33 -0.23 -16.50
N LYS A 251 -2.05 -0.78 -15.31
CA LYS A 251 -0.75 -1.34 -14.96
C LYS A 251 -0.37 -2.53 -15.84
N ASN A 252 -1.31 -3.44 -16.09
CA ASN A 252 -1.06 -4.59 -16.96
C ASN A 252 -0.77 -4.15 -18.40
N CYS A 253 -1.54 -3.21 -18.94
CA CYS A 253 -1.30 -2.65 -20.28
C CYS A 253 0.05 -1.93 -20.39
N ALA A 254 0.52 -1.24 -19.35
CA ALA A 254 1.81 -0.57 -19.33
C ALA A 254 3.00 -1.56 -19.35
N GLY A 255 2.87 -2.72 -18.69
CA GLY A 255 3.91 -3.76 -18.66
C GLY A 255 4.02 -4.61 -19.94
N HIS A 256 3.14 -4.38 -20.93
CA HIS A 256 3.12 -5.08 -22.21
C HIS A 256 3.54 -4.21 -23.41
N LYS A 257 4.02 -2.99 -23.16
CA LYS A 257 4.73 -2.15 -24.15
C LYS A 257 6.21 -2.50 -24.17
#